data_AF-A0A0K8QLY6-F1
#
_entry.id   AF-A0A0K8QLY6-F1
#
_cell.length_a   1.000
_cell.length_b   1.000
_cell.length_c   1.000
_cell.angle_alpha   90.00
_cell.angle_beta   90.00
_cell.angle_gamma   90.00
#
_symmetry.space_group_name_H-M   'P 1'
#
loop_
_entity.id
_entity.type
_entity.pdbx_description
1 polymer ?
#
loop_
_entity_poly.entity_id
_entity_poly.type
_entity_poly.pdbx_seq_one_letter_code
_entity_poly.pdbx_strand_id
1 'polypeptide(L)'
;MSPTPFPPTAAQLRALPHFAPDPALWPRIAARAQRRQARRTAAAACCMLLLAGAVGTLLQTPRGTTPLPDWQARSAALERELAAAAPRGPAPGPLADALVGVDRALHAAYVRGAPPAERAALWQARSELLESLVEAQRSGLRATRI
;
A
#
# COMPACT_ATOMS: atom_id res chain seq x y z
N MET A 1 12.15 3.59 29.15
CA MET A 1 10.81 4.04 28.73
C MET A 1 11.01 5.23 27.80
N SER A 2 10.87 5.03 26.49
CA SER A 2 11.04 6.10 25.52
C SER A 2 9.75 6.91 25.41
N PRO A 3 9.78 8.24 25.58
CA PRO A 3 8.58 9.07 25.44
C PRO A 3 8.11 9.03 23.98
N THR A 4 6.86 8.63 23.76
CA THR A 4 6.19 8.77 22.46
C THR A 4 6.14 10.25 22.07
N PRO A 5 6.58 10.64 20.87
CA PRO A 5 6.50 12.03 20.44
C PRO A 5 5.03 12.43 20.27
N PHE A 6 4.61 13.48 20.96
CA PHE A 6 3.30 14.09 20.79
C PHE A 6 3.16 14.66 19.37
N PRO A 7 1.96 14.60 18.76
CA PRO A 7 1.73 15.26 17.48
C PRO A 7 2.01 16.77 17.61
N PRO A 8 2.60 17.40 16.59
CA PRO A 8 2.95 18.82 16.67
C PRO A 8 1.69 19.67 16.87
N THR A 9 1.79 20.67 17.75
CA THR A 9 0.66 21.56 18.05
C THR A 9 0.39 22.49 16.86
N ALA A 10 -0.83 23.03 16.77
CA ALA A 10 -1.19 24.02 15.74
C ALA A 10 -0.32 25.30 15.76
N ALA A 11 0.37 25.56 16.88
CA ALA A 11 1.38 26.62 16.98
C ALA A 11 2.70 26.23 16.30
N GLN A 12 3.15 24.97 16.47
CA GLN A 12 4.35 24.46 15.80
C GLN A 12 4.17 24.35 14.28
N LEU A 13 2.98 23.95 13.82
CA LEU A 13 2.68 23.92 12.38
C LEU A 13 2.72 25.32 11.74
N ARG A 14 2.34 26.36 12.48
CA ARG A 14 2.42 27.76 12.03
C ARG A 14 3.85 28.33 12.07
N ALA A 15 4.73 27.74 12.87
CA ALA A 15 6.13 28.12 12.97
C ALA A 15 7.02 27.43 11.93
N LEU A 16 6.48 26.49 11.14
CA LEU A 16 7.21 25.90 10.03
C LEU A 16 7.48 26.98 8.96
N PRO A 17 8.71 27.05 8.42
CA PRO A 17 9.01 27.97 7.33
C PRO A 17 8.03 27.70 6.18
N HIS A 18 7.46 28.77 5.63
CA HIS A 18 6.54 28.67 4.50
C HIS A 18 7.31 28.10 3.31
N PHE A 19 7.18 26.79 3.09
CA PHE A 19 7.79 26.12 1.97
C PHE A 19 6.96 26.40 0.72
N ALA A 20 7.46 27.31 -0.12
CA ALA A 20 6.94 27.48 -1.47
C ALA A 20 7.70 26.49 -2.38
N PRO A 21 7.15 25.30 -2.69
CA PRO A 21 7.79 24.41 -3.64
C PRO A 21 7.95 25.13 -4.98
N ASP A 22 9.10 24.98 -5.61
CA ASP A 22 9.33 25.46 -6.97
C ASP A 22 8.20 24.97 -7.90
N PRO A 23 7.44 25.86 -8.57
CA PRO A 23 6.35 25.45 -9.45
C PRO A 23 6.82 24.57 -10.61
N ALA A 24 8.11 24.62 -10.98
CA ALA A 24 8.72 23.74 -11.98
C ALA A 24 9.02 22.32 -11.45
N LEU A 25 8.86 22.06 -10.15
CA LEU A 25 9.12 20.76 -9.52
C LEU A 25 8.05 19.72 -9.92
N TRP A 26 6.78 20.10 -9.94
CA TRP A 26 5.67 19.24 -10.34
C TRP A 26 5.78 18.69 -11.76
N PRO A 27 6.02 19.51 -12.81
CA PRO A 27 6.18 18.99 -14.17
C PRO A 27 7.41 18.08 -14.30
N ARG A 28 8.48 18.31 -13.52
CA ARG A 28 9.66 17.42 -13.50
C ARG A 28 9.34 16.04 -12.91
N ILE A 29 8.56 15.99 -11.82
CA ILE A 29 8.08 14.73 -11.23
C ILE A 29 7.15 14.02 -12.21
N ALA A 30 6.18 14.74 -12.78
CA ALA A 30 5.23 14.21 -13.74
C ALA A 30 5.93 13.63 -14.99
N ALA A 31 6.91 14.36 -15.57
CA ALA A 31 7.66 13.90 -16.73
C ALA A 31 8.49 12.63 -16.43
N ARG A 32 9.05 12.51 -15.22
CA ARG A 32 9.79 11.31 -14.80
C ARG A 32 8.85 10.12 -14.58
N ALA A 33 7.67 10.34 -14.02
CA ALA A 33 6.64 9.32 -13.87
C ALA A 33 6.11 8.85 -15.25
N GLN A 34 5.81 9.79 -16.15
CA GLN A 34 5.30 9.53 -17.49
C GLN A 34 6.31 8.76 -18.36
N ARG A 35 7.60 9.12 -18.30
CA ARG A 35 8.66 8.36 -19.01
C ARG A 35 8.82 6.94 -18.49
N ARG A 36 8.65 6.71 -17.19
CA ARG A 36 8.66 5.36 -16.60
C ARG A 36 7.41 4.56 -16.98
N GLN A 37 6.26 5.22 -17.07
CA GLN A 37 5.00 4.60 -17.48
C GLN A 37 5.01 4.23 -18.97
N ALA A 38 5.49 5.12 -19.84
CA ALA A 38 5.61 4.88 -21.28
C ALA A 38 6.58 3.73 -21.61
N ARG A 39 7.66 3.57 -20.85
CA ARG A 39 8.58 2.43 -21.00
C ARG A 39 7.97 1.10 -20.54
N ARG A 40 6.93 1.14 -19.70
CA ARG A 40 6.28 -0.06 -19.14
C ARG A 40 5.07 -0.52 -19.95
N THR A 41 4.35 0.39 -20.62
CA THR A 41 3.24 0.02 -21.50
C THR A 41 3.70 -0.77 -22.73
N ALA A 42 4.95 -0.62 -23.18
CA ALA A 42 5.51 -1.46 -24.24
C ALA A 42 5.80 -2.91 -23.80
N ALA A 43 5.94 -3.17 -22.50
CA ALA A 43 6.22 -4.51 -21.95
C ALA A 43 5.00 -5.16 -21.24
N ALA A 44 3.94 -4.40 -20.97
CA ALA A 44 2.80 -4.83 -20.16
C ALA A 44 1.58 -5.28 -20.97
N ALA A 45 1.71 -5.55 -22.27
CA ALA A 45 0.62 -6.12 -23.06
C ALA A 45 0.34 -7.61 -22.75
N CYS A 46 1.27 -8.33 -22.10
CA CYS A 46 1.10 -9.77 -21.81
C CYS A 46 0.62 -10.11 -20.39
N CYS A 47 0.71 -9.20 -19.40
CA CYS A 47 0.37 -9.54 -18.00
C CYS A 47 -1.09 -9.26 -17.59
N MET A 48 -1.88 -8.54 -18.39
CA MET A 48 -3.28 -8.25 -18.03
C MET A 48 -4.22 -9.47 -18.13
N LEU A 49 -3.84 -10.52 -18.86
CA LEU A 49 -4.67 -11.74 -18.97
C LEU A 49 -4.45 -12.74 -17.81
N LEU A 50 -3.35 -12.65 -17.05
CA LEU A 50 -3.09 -13.57 -15.94
C LEU A 50 -3.69 -13.10 -14.60
N LEU A 51 -3.92 -11.80 -14.40
CA LEU A 51 -4.57 -11.32 -13.17
C LEU A 51 -6.10 -11.47 -13.19
N ALA A 52 -6.73 -11.56 -14.36
CA ALA A 52 -8.17 -11.80 -14.46
C ALA A 52 -8.55 -13.24 -14.09
N GLY A 53 -7.65 -14.21 -14.29
CA GLY A 53 -7.89 -15.63 -13.95
C GLY A 53 -7.84 -15.93 -12.45
N ALA A 54 -7.02 -15.22 -11.67
CA ALA A 54 -6.87 -15.47 -10.24
C ALA A 54 -7.92 -14.76 -9.37
N VAL A 55 -8.58 -13.72 -9.88
CA VAL A 55 -9.65 -12.98 -9.15
C VAL A 55 -11.01 -13.66 -9.30
N GLY A 56 -11.24 -14.43 -10.37
CA GLY A 56 -12.53 -15.08 -10.64
C GLY A 56 -12.94 -16.16 -9.63
N THR A 57 -11.99 -16.83 -8.98
CA THR A 57 -12.28 -17.94 -8.06
C THR A 57 -12.52 -17.52 -6.61
N LEU A 58 -12.16 -16.30 -6.22
CA LEU A 58 -12.34 -15.78 -4.84
C LEU A 58 -13.68 -15.05 -4.61
N LEU A 59 -14.48 -14.87 -5.66
CA LEU A 59 -15.79 -14.21 -5.62
C LEU A 59 -16.93 -15.09 -5.08
N GLN A 60 -16.69 -16.36 -4.73
CA GLN A 60 -17.72 -17.28 -4.22
C GLN A 60 -17.77 -17.42 -2.69
N THR A 61 -17.25 -16.47 -1.93
CA THR A 61 -17.50 -16.43 -0.48
C THR A 61 -18.70 -15.51 -0.17
N PRO A 62 -19.80 -16.02 0.42
CA PRO A 62 -20.94 -15.19 0.76
C PRO A 62 -20.54 -14.26 1.91
N ARG A 63 -20.19 -13.02 1.58
CA ARG A 63 -19.84 -12.01 2.58
C ARG A 63 -21.13 -11.43 3.13
N GLY A 64 -21.50 -11.90 4.32
CA GLY A 64 -22.55 -11.30 5.13
C GLY A 64 -22.34 -9.80 5.26
N THR A 65 -23.45 -9.07 5.27
CA THR A 65 -23.60 -7.63 5.48
C THR A 65 -22.94 -7.18 6.78
N THR A 66 -21.62 -7.09 6.73
CA THR A 66 -20.78 -6.48 7.75
C THR A 66 -20.64 -5.01 7.34
N PRO A 67 -20.83 -4.03 8.25
CA PRO A 67 -20.59 -2.62 7.91
C PRO A 67 -19.24 -2.49 7.22
N LEU A 68 -19.23 -1.78 6.09
CA LEU A 68 -18.07 -1.66 5.19
C LEU A 68 -16.80 -1.46 6.04
N PRO A 69 -15.93 -2.47 6.18
CA PRO A 69 -14.80 -2.36 7.08
C PRO A 69 -13.97 -1.15 6.66
N ASP A 70 -13.47 -0.38 7.62
CA ASP A 70 -12.47 0.65 7.33
C ASP A 70 -11.15 -0.05 6.97
N TRP A 71 -11.09 -0.55 5.74
CA TRP A 71 -9.96 -1.27 5.19
C TRP A 71 -8.70 -0.43 5.23
N GLN A 72 -8.82 0.89 5.16
CA GLN A 72 -7.69 1.79 5.30
C GLN A 72 -7.15 1.77 6.74
N ALA A 73 -8.01 1.86 7.75
CA ALA A 73 -7.60 1.73 9.14
C ALA A 73 -6.98 0.36 9.46
N ARG A 74 -7.58 -0.73 8.95
CA ARG A 74 -7.02 -2.09 9.09
C ARG A 74 -5.63 -2.18 8.46
N SER A 75 -5.48 -1.66 7.25
CA SER A 75 -4.20 -1.67 6.54
C SER A 75 -3.11 -0.91 7.30
N ALA A 76 -3.44 0.25 7.88
CA ALA A 76 -2.52 1.02 8.73
C ALA A 76 -2.15 0.31 10.05
N ALA A 77 -3.07 -0.47 10.62
CA ALA A 77 -2.77 -1.29 11.80
C ALA A 77 -1.78 -2.42 11.47
N LEU A 78 -2.01 -3.15 10.38
CA LEU A 78 -1.14 -4.25 9.95
C LEU A 78 0.25 -3.77 9.55
N GLU A 79 0.36 -2.59 8.94
CA GLU A 79 1.65 -1.99 8.59
C GLU A 79 2.49 -1.66 9.84
N ARG A 80 1.85 -1.14 10.89
CA ARG A 80 2.51 -0.92 12.19
C ARG A 80 2.96 -2.23 12.83
N GLU A 81 2.13 -3.27 12.72
CA GLU A 81 2.45 -4.58 13.28
C GLU A 81 3.63 -5.24 12.55
N LEU A 82 3.65 -5.17 11.21
CA LEU A 82 4.76 -5.64 10.39
C LEU A 82 6.06 -4.87 10.72
N ALA A 83 5.97 -3.55 10.86
CA ALA A 83 7.12 -2.71 11.23
C ALA A 83 7.67 -3.04 12.62
N ALA A 84 6.80 -3.38 13.59
CA ALA A 84 7.21 -3.81 14.92
C ALA A 84 7.85 -5.21 14.93
N ALA A 85 7.42 -6.09 14.02
CA ALA A 85 7.88 -7.48 13.94
C ALA A 85 9.17 -7.68 13.10
N ALA A 86 9.60 -6.69 12.33
CA ALA A 86 10.73 -6.83 11.39
C ALA A 86 12.10 -6.54 12.07
N PRO A 87 12.97 -7.56 12.25
CA PRO A 87 14.37 -7.31 12.61
C PRO A 87 15.12 -6.89 11.34
N ARG A 88 15.38 -5.58 11.20
CA ARG A 88 16.32 -4.94 10.25
C ARG A 88 16.65 -5.74 8.98
N GLY A 89 15.67 -5.98 8.12
CA GLY A 89 15.88 -6.54 6.79
C GLY A 89 14.66 -6.32 5.90
N PRO A 90 14.82 -5.94 4.63
CA PRO A 90 13.69 -5.88 3.71
C PRO A 90 13.14 -7.30 3.53
N ALA A 91 11.83 -7.50 3.68
CA ALA A 91 11.19 -8.79 3.39
C ALA A 91 11.33 -9.08 1.88
N PRO A 92 12.25 -9.97 1.45
CA PRO A 92 12.44 -10.25 0.04
C PRO A 92 11.43 -11.34 -0.33
N GLY A 93 10.47 -11.03 -1.20
CA GLY A 93 9.55 -12.05 -1.67
C GLY A 93 8.43 -11.56 -2.57
N PRO A 94 7.74 -12.51 -3.24
CA PRO A 94 6.64 -12.21 -4.18
C PRO A 94 5.47 -11.45 -3.54
N LEU A 95 5.27 -11.58 -2.22
CA LEU A 95 4.25 -10.83 -1.48
C LEU A 95 4.59 -9.33 -1.36
N ALA A 96 5.87 -8.98 -1.21
CA ALA A 96 6.30 -7.58 -1.16
C ALA A 96 6.13 -6.90 -2.54
N ASP A 97 6.44 -7.62 -3.62
CA ASP A 97 6.21 -7.13 -4.99
C ASP A 97 4.71 -6.95 -5.30
N ALA A 98 3.87 -7.89 -4.84
CA ALA A 98 2.42 -7.77 -4.95
C ALA A 98 1.87 -6.55 -4.19
N LEU A 99 2.39 -6.28 -2.98
CA LEU A 99 2.00 -5.12 -2.18
C LEU A 99 2.34 -3.81 -2.91
N VAL A 100 3.53 -3.70 -3.49
CA VAL A 100 3.93 -2.55 -4.31
C VAL A 100 3.02 -2.40 -5.54
N GLY A 101 2.55 -3.51 -6.12
CA GLY A 101 1.57 -3.50 -7.20
C GLY A 101 0.24 -2.87 -6.78
N VAL A 102 -0.30 -3.29 -5.63
CA VAL A 102 -1.54 -2.74 -5.06
C VAL A 102 -1.40 -1.27 -4.68
N ASP A 103 -0.29 -0.86 -4.08
CA ASP A 103 -0.04 0.54 -3.72
C ASP A 103 -0.02 1.45 -4.96
N ARG A 104 0.56 0.98 -6.07
CA ARG A 104 0.51 1.72 -7.35
C ARG A 104 -0.92 1.80 -7.90
N ALA A 105 -1.70 0.72 -7.80
CA ALA A 105 -3.09 0.71 -8.25
C ALA A 105 -3.96 1.67 -7.42
N LEU A 106 -3.76 1.70 -6.10
CA LEU A 106 -4.36 2.68 -5.19
C LEU A 106 -4.01 4.10 -5.60
N HIS A 107 -2.72 4.39 -5.82
CA HIS A 107 -2.29 5.71 -6.27
C HIS A 107 -2.95 6.11 -7.60
N ALA A 108 -2.95 5.22 -8.58
CA ALA A 108 -3.61 5.46 -9.87
C ALA A 108 -5.13 5.68 -9.71
N ALA A 109 -5.77 5.01 -8.75
CA ALA A 109 -7.19 5.17 -8.44
C ALA A 109 -7.47 6.56 -7.86
N TYR A 110 -6.62 7.04 -6.95
CA TYR A 110 -6.72 8.41 -6.45
C TYR A 110 -6.48 9.45 -7.55
N VAL A 111 -5.44 9.28 -8.37
CA VAL A 111 -5.12 10.22 -9.46
C VAL A 111 -6.25 10.36 -10.46
N ARG A 112 -6.94 9.26 -10.82
CA ARG A 112 -8.08 9.29 -11.76
C ARG A 112 -9.44 9.62 -11.10
N GLY A 113 -9.48 9.86 -9.79
CA GLY A 113 -10.74 10.10 -9.07
C GLY A 113 -11.68 8.89 -9.02
N ALA A 114 -11.14 7.67 -8.99
CA ALA A 114 -11.90 6.41 -8.95
C ALA A 114 -12.99 6.39 -7.87
N PRO A 115 -14.14 5.72 -8.08
CA PRO A 115 -15.22 5.68 -7.11
C PRO A 115 -14.81 5.02 -5.78
N PRO A 116 -15.49 5.35 -4.66
CA PRO A 116 -15.17 4.80 -3.35
C PRO A 116 -15.14 3.26 -3.30
N ALA A 117 -16.04 2.59 -4.02
CA ALA A 117 -16.10 1.13 -4.07
C ALA A 117 -14.82 0.50 -4.68
N GLU A 118 -14.28 1.11 -5.73
CA GLU A 118 -13.04 0.66 -6.36
C GLU A 118 -11.84 0.85 -5.42
N ARG A 119 -11.76 2.00 -4.75
CA ARG A 119 -10.72 2.26 -3.74
C ARG A 119 -10.85 1.30 -2.55
N ALA A 120 -12.07 1.00 -2.11
CA ALA A 120 -12.32 0.07 -1.01
C ALA A 120 -11.83 -1.35 -1.35
N ALA A 121 -12.08 -1.83 -2.57
CA ALA A 121 -11.56 -3.13 -3.02
C ALA A 121 -10.02 -3.18 -3.03
N LEU A 122 -9.37 -2.10 -3.45
CA LEU A 122 -7.91 -2.01 -3.43
C LEU A 122 -7.34 -1.95 -2.00
N TRP A 123 -8.00 -1.22 -1.09
CA TRP A 123 -7.64 -1.20 0.33
C TRP A 123 -7.81 -2.55 1.02
N GLN A 124 -8.85 -3.30 0.64
CA GLN A 124 -9.03 -4.68 1.08
C GLN A 124 -7.87 -5.56 0.61
N ALA A 125 -7.54 -5.53 -0.69
CA ALA A 125 -6.42 -6.30 -1.22
C ALA A 125 -5.08 -5.96 -0.54
N ARG A 126 -4.83 -4.67 -0.24
CA ARG A 126 -3.66 -4.24 0.53
C ARG A 126 -3.63 -4.86 1.93
N SER A 127 -4.78 -4.88 2.60
CA SER A 127 -4.91 -5.44 3.94
C SER A 127 -4.63 -6.94 3.97
N GLU A 128 -5.17 -7.70 3.01
CA GLU A 128 -4.96 -9.15 2.90
C GLU A 128 -3.48 -9.50 2.64
N LEU A 129 -2.80 -8.72 1.80
CA LEU A 129 -1.36 -8.89 1.55
C LEU A 129 -0.52 -8.58 2.79
N LEU A 130 -0.84 -7.50 3.52
CA LEU A 130 -0.15 -7.16 4.76
C LEU A 130 -0.35 -8.23 5.84
N GLU A 131 -1.56 -8.76 5.96
CA GLU A 131 -1.87 -9.86 6.89
C GLU A 131 -1.03 -11.11 6.56
N SER A 132 -0.92 -11.45 5.28
CA SER A 132 -0.08 -12.56 4.82
C SER A 132 1.41 -12.32 5.14
N LEU A 133 1.90 -11.09 5.00
CA LEU A 133 3.28 -10.73 5.34
C LEU A 133 3.54 -10.80 6.85
N VAL A 134 2.61 -10.32 7.67
CA VAL A 134 2.69 -10.41 9.13
C VAL A 134 2.74 -11.88 9.56
N GLU A 135 1.91 -12.74 8.98
CA GLU A 135 1.88 -14.16 9.32
C GLU A 135 3.14 -14.91 8.87
N ALA A 136 3.65 -14.61 7.66
CA ALA A 136 4.93 -15.14 7.19
C ALA A 136 6.08 -14.73 8.13
N GLN A 137 6.09 -13.47 8.60
CA GLN A 137 7.09 -12.97 9.54
C GLN A 137 6.99 -13.69 10.89
N ARG A 138 5.79 -13.84 11.45
CA ARG A 138 5.56 -14.57 12.71
C ARG A 138 6.00 -16.02 12.62
N SER A 139 5.72 -16.68 11.49
CA SER A 139 6.14 -18.05 11.22
C SER A 139 7.66 -18.19 11.11
N GLY A 140 8.32 -17.26 10.43
CA GLY A 140 9.78 -17.21 10.34
C GLY A 140 10.46 -17.02 11.71
N LEU A 141 9.92 -16.13 12.55
CA LEU A 141 10.43 -15.93 13.92
C LEU A 141 10.28 -17.16 14.81
N ARG A 142 9.23 -17.98 14.62
CA ARG A 142 9.05 -19.25 15.34
C ARG A 142 10.07 -20.31 14.91
N ALA A 143 10.38 -20.38 13.61
CA ALA A 143 11.34 -21.34 13.06
C ALA A 143 12.78 -21.10 13.52
N THR A 144 13.17 -19.87 13.86
CA THR A 144 14.54 -19.54 14.29
C THR A 144 14.78 -19.75 15.79
N ARG A 145 13.77 -20.13 16.59
CA ARG A 145 13.87 -20.26 18.06
C ARG A 145 14.08 -21.72 18.56
N ILE A 146 14.09 -22.69 17.66
CA ILE A 146 14.37 -24.11 17.94
C ILE A 146 15.87 -24.38 17.85
#